data_AF-A0A7X6NY19-F1
#
_entry.id   AF-A0A7X6NY19-F1
#
_cell.length_a   1.000
_cell.length_b   1.000
_cell.length_c   1.000
_cell.angle_alpha   90.00
_cell.angle_beta   90.00
_cell.angle_gamma   90.00
#
_symmetry.space_group_name_H-M   'P 1'
#
loop_
_entity.id
_entity.type
_entity.pdbx_description
1 polymer ?
#
loop_
_entity_poly.entity_id
_entity_poly.type
_entity_poly.pdbx_seq_one_letter_code
_entity_poly.pdbx_strand_id
1 'polypeptide(L)'
;MDKLKLMVDMDDVLYENAFQRIIEEYLGRKITKEEVDRNGYYLQNLVENKDDFFNYFFQKNMYDYANIVKNSQEVLKELVGMYDVYILTAYTFVERRNSCGDILKHKYDRLINDYPFLDPHNFCFVNDKSVVKSDIMIDDRLRNLTGANLKLLFSSFHNQNYPDYYLEAKGVKKVNDWEEIGKILIKK
;
A
#
# COMPACT_ATOMS: atom_id res chain seq x y z
N MET A 1 -28.40 -6.95 -7.62
CA MET A 1 -27.83 -5.69 -7.12
C MET A 1 -26.37 -5.72 -7.50
N ASP A 2 -25.89 -4.64 -8.12
CA ASP A 2 -24.47 -4.54 -8.47
C ASP A 2 -23.63 -4.53 -7.19
N LYS A 3 -22.50 -5.25 -7.20
CA LYS A 3 -21.57 -5.24 -6.08
C LYS A 3 -20.93 -3.85 -5.99
N LEU A 4 -20.66 -3.40 -4.77
CA LEU A 4 -19.90 -2.16 -4.56
C LEU A 4 -18.43 -2.38 -4.98
N LYS A 5 -17.80 -1.35 -5.53
CA LYS A 5 -16.39 -1.37 -5.92
C LYS A 5 -15.50 -1.11 -4.72
N LEU A 6 -14.65 -2.08 -4.40
CA LEU A 6 -13.65 -2.00 -3.33
C LEU A 6 -12.26 -1.90 -3.94
N MET A 7 -11.56 -0.79 -3.69
CA MET A 7 -10.16 -0.61 -4.07
C MET A 7 -9.24 -0.86 -2.89
N VAL A 8 -8.16 -1.59 -3.14
CA VAL A 8 -7.20 -2.00 -2.13
C VAL A 8 -5.79 -1.66 -2.61
N ASP A 9 -5.04 -0.86 -1.86
CA ASP A 9 -3.62 -0.66 -2.13
C ASP A 9 -2.81 -1.93 -1.86
N MET A 10 -1.61 -1.99 -2.41
CA MET A 10 -0.69 -3.10 -2.27
C MET A 10 0.40 -2.83 -1.23
N ASP A 11 1.19 -1.78 -1.42
CA ASP A 11 2.32 -1.49 -0.52
C ASP A 11 1.79 -0.85 0.77
N ASP A 12 2.34 -1.27 1.90
CA ASP A 12 1.93 -0.89 3.26
C ASP A 12 0.45 -1.20 3.61
N VAL A 13 -0.21 -2.07 2.83
CA VAL A 13 -1.59 -2.55 3.04
C VAL A 13 -1.70 -4.07 2.88
N LEU A 14 -1.21 -4.63 1.78
CA LEU A 14 -1.10 -6.09 1.56
C LEU A 14 0.31 -6.59 1.90
N TYR A 15 1.31 -5.75 1.65
CA TYR A 15 2.72 -6.03 1.91
C TYR A 15 3.32 -4.95 2.79
N GLU A 16 4.11 -5.30 3.78
CA GLU A 16 4.73 -4.34 4.70
C GLU A 16 6.26 -4.50 4.76
N ASN A 17 6.94 -3.44 5.22
CA ASN A 17 8.38 -3.40 5.56
C ASN A 17 9.37 -3.51 4.38
N ALA A 18 8.91 -3.73 3.15
CA ALA A 18 9.77 -3.95 1.98
C ALA A 18 10.81 -2.84 1.77
N PHE A 19 10.35 -1.61 1.56
CA PHE A 19 11.20 -0.47 1.26
C PHE A 19 12.10 -0.08 2.44
N GLN A 20 11.54 -0.11 3.66
CA GLN A 20 12.29 0.15 4.89
C GLN A 20 13.46 -0.84 5.03
N ARG A 21 13.23 -2.15 4.86
CA ARG A 21 14.28 -3.16 5.02
C ARG A 21 15.41 -3.01 3.99
N ILE A 22 15.09 -2.58 2.77
CA ILE A 22 16.11 -2.34 1.74
C ILE A 22 16.95 -1.10 2.08
N ILE A 23 16.32 -0.05 2.61
CA ILE A 23 17.07 1.11 3.13
C ILE A 23 17.95 0.70 4.30
N GLU A 24 17.44 -0.08 5.25
CA GLU A 24 18.22 -0.58 6.39
C GLU A 24 19.41 -1.44 5.95
N GLU A 25 19.22 -2.32 4.96
CA GLU A 25 20.30 -3.12 4.36
C GLU A 25 21.35 -2.21 3.71
N TYR A 26 20.93 -1.22 2.92
CA TYR A 26 21.82 -0.27 2.26
C TYR A 26 22.61 0.59 3.27
N LEU A 27 21.95 1.06 4.33
CA LEU A 27 22.58 1.85 5.40
C LEU A 27 23.45 1.00 6.35
N GLY A 28 23.31 -0.33 6.33
CA GLY A 28 23.95 -1.23 7.27
C GLY A 28 23.47 -1.09 8.72
N ARG A 29 22.28 -0.51 8.94
CA ARG A 29 21.70 -0.29 10.28
C ARG A 29 20.18 -0.22 10.24
N LYS A 30 19.56 -0.38 11.42
CA LYS A 30 18.12 -0.14 11.60
C LYS A 30 17.79 1.36 11.55
N ILE A 31 16.63 1.68 11.00
CA ILE A 31 16.06 3.03 11.05
C ILE A 31 15.38 3.20 12.41
N THR A 32 15.65 4.33 13.06
CA THR A 32 15.06 4.66 14.36
C THR A 32 13.64 5.21 14.22
N LYS A 33 12.84 5.14 15.28
CA LYS A 33 11.51 5.75 15.31
C LYS A 33 11.56 7.25 15.03
N GLU A 34 12.54 7.97 15.57
CA GLU A 34 12.68 9.42 15.34
C GLU A 34 12.92 9.74 13.87
N GLU A 35 13.72 8.93 13.17
CA GLU A 35 13.97 9.07 11.74
C GLU A 35 12.72 8.82 10.91
N VAL A 36 11.91 7.83 11.29
CA VAL A 36 10.60 7.59 10.69
C VAL A 36 9.68 8.79 10.91
N ASP A 37 9.56 9.27 12.15
CA ASP A 37 8.69 10.41 12.49
C ASP A 37 9.09 11.68 11.73
N ARG A 38 10.40 11.89 11.51
CA ARG A 38 10.93 13.06 10.79
C ARG A 38 10.70 12.99 9.27
N ASN A 39 10.81 11.81 8.67
CA ASN A 39 10.76 11.65 7.21
C ASN A 39 9.39 11.19 6.68
N GLY A 40 8.54 10.65 7.56
CA GLY A 40 7.25 10.08 7.21
C GLY A 40 7.37 9.07 6.08
N TYR A 41 6.55 9.23 5.04
CA TYR A 41 6.47 8.29 3.91
C TYR A 41 7.78 8.19 3.12
N TYR A 42 8.59 9.25 3.08
CA TYR A 42 9.74 9.35 2.19
C TYR A 42 11.05 8.94 2.89
N LEU A 43 11.13 7.69 3.35
CA LEU A 43 12.31 7.16 4.07
C LEU A 43 13.62 7.25 3.26
N GLN A 44 13.55 7.32 1.92
CA GLN A 44 14.75 7.51 1.10
C GLN A 44 15.45 8.86 1.35
N ASN A 45 14.83 9.79 2.07
CA ASN A 45 15.46 11.03 2.53
C ASN A 45 16.53 10.79 3.62
N LEU A 46 16.60 9.60 4.21
CA LEU A 46 17.67 9.20 5.12
C LEU A 46 18.98 8.87 4.39
N VAL A 47 18.91 8.65 3.08
CA VAL A 47 20.09 8.38 2.26
C VAL A 47 20.65 9.69 1.74
N GLU A 48 21.96 9.89 1.91
CA GLU A 48 22.68 11.05 1.39
C GLU A 48 22.79 11.00 -0.15
N ASN A 49 23.27 9.87 -0.70
CA ASN A 49 23.39 9.67 -2.15
C ASN A 49 22.20 8.88 -2.71
N LYS A 50 21.12 9.59 -3.04
CA LYS A 50 19.89 8.98 -3.59
C LYS A 50 20.14 8.21 -4.89
N ASP A 51 21.02 8.71 -5.76
CA ASP A 51 21.29 8.02 -7.02
C ASP A 51 21.97 6.67 -6.80
N ASP A 52 22.93 6.60 -5.90
CA ASP A 52 23.58 5.33 -5.55
C ASP A 52 22.58 4.35 -4.92
N PHE A 53 21.77 4.81 -3.96
CA PHE A 53 20.74 3.96 -3.36
C PHE A 53 19.72 3.46 -4.37
N PHE A 54 19.25 4.30 -5.29
CA PHE A 54 18.31 3.82 -6.30
C PHE A 54 18.97 2.86 -7.30
N ASN A 55 20.25 3.02 -7.63
CA ASN A 55 20.97 2.00 -8.43
C ASN A 55 21.01 0.66 -7.70
N TYR A 56 21.22 0.68 -6.38
CA TYR A 56 21.20 -0.51 -5.54
C TYR A 56 19.79 -1.11 -5.39
N PHE A 57 18.76 -0.29 -5.15
CA PHE A 57 17.38 -0.70 -4.98
C PHE A 57 16.83 -1.39 -6.25
N PHE A 58 17.09 -0.82 -7.43
CA PHE A 58 16.58 -1.37 -8.69
C PHE A 58 17.28 -2.65 -9.16
N GLN A 59 18.35 -3.09 -8.50
CA GLN A 59 18.94 -4.42 -8.72
C GLN A 59 18.21 -5.53 -7.94
N LYS A 60 17.20 -5.17 -7.14
CA LYS A 60 16.48 -6.08 -6.25
C LYS A 60 15.02 -6.17 -6.65
N ASN A 61 14.39 -7.28 -6.27
CA ASN A 61 12.94 -7.35 -6.17
C ASN A 61 12.53 -6.94 -4.75
N MET A 62 11.80 -5.81 -4.62
CA MET A 62 11.42 -5.31 -3.30
C MET A 62 10.55 -6.27 -2.50
N TYR A 63 9.82 -7.15 -3.17
CA TYR A 63 8.91 -8.08 -2.52
C TYR A 63 9.60 -9.31 -1.93
N ASP A 64 10.88 -9.53 -2.23
CA ASP A 64 11.70 -10.51 -1.51
C ASP A 64 12.00 -10.05 -0.07
N TYR A 65 11.84 -8.75 0.19
CA TYR A 65 11.99 -8.13 1.50
C TYR A 65 10.67 -7.92 2.24
N ALA A 66 9.54 -8.03 1.55
CA ALA A 66 8.21 -7.76 2.09
C ALA A 66 7.73 -8.90 3.01
N ASN A 67 6.96 -8.54 4.04
CA ASN A 67 6.04 -9.49 4.68
C ASN A 67 4.65 -9.31 4.10
N ILE A 68 3.88 -10.40 4.00
CA ILE A 68 2.42 -10.31 3.82
C ILE A 68 1.80 -9.80 5.13
N VAL A 69 0.95 -8.78 5.04
CA VAL A 69 0.24 -8.23 6.20
C VAL A 69 -0.69 -9.28 6.77
N LYS A 70 -0.64 -9.47 8.10
CA LYS A 70 -1.40 -10.48 8.83
C LYS A 70 -2.91 -10.40 8.49
N ASN A 71 -3.54 -11.57 8.30
CA ASN A 71 -4.96 -11.75 7.96
C ASN A 71 -5.41 -11.14 6.62
N SER A 72 -4.54 -10.48 5.85
CA SER A 72 -4.92 -9.85 4.58
C SER A 72 -5.49 -10.82 3.56
N GLN A 73 -4.85 -11.99 3.38
CA GLN A 73 -5.30 -13.01 2.43
C GLN A 73 -6.67 -13.58 2.80
N GLU A 74 -6.90 -13.88 4.07
CA GLU A 74 -8.16 -14.45 4.58
C GLU A 74 -9.31 -13.47 4.39
N VAL A 75 -9.16 -12.24 4.89
CA VAL A 75 -10.21 -11.21 4.84
C VAL A 75 -10.47 -10.80 3.39
N LEU A 76 -9.42 -10.56 2.59
CA LEU A 76 -9.61 -10.17 1.19
C LEU A 76 -10.30 -11.25 0.37
N LYS A 77 -10.03 -12.54 0.65
CA LYS A 77 -10.71 -13.66 -0.02
C LYS A 77 -12.22 -13.67 0.25
N GLU A 78 -12.64 -13.34 1.48
CA GLU A 78 -14.07 -13.18 1.80
C GLU A 78 -14.67 -11.97 1.07
N LEU A 79 -13.95 -10.85 1.02
CA LEU A 79 -14.42 -9.62 0.36
C LEU A 79 -14.64 -9.78 -1.14
N VAL A 80 -13.86 -10.63 -1.83
CA VAL A 80 -14.09 -10.96 -3.25
C VAL A 80 -15.48 -11.57 -3.50
N GLY A 81 -16.04 -12.29 -2.51
CA GLY A 81 -17.39 -12.81 -2.57
C GLY A 81 -18.46 -11.71 -2.54
N MET A 82 -18.17 -10.58 -1.88
CA MET A 82 -19.14 -9.54 -1.51
C MET A 82 -19.03 -8.26 -2.35
N TYR A 83 -17.84 -7.97 -2.88
CA TYR A 83 -17.48 -6.74 -3.56
C TYR A 83 -16.84 -7.01 -4.92
N ASP A 84 -16.86 -6.02 -5.81
CA ASP A 84 -15.97 -6.00 -6.97
C ASP A 84 -14.62 -5.45 -6.51
N VAL A 85 -13.68 -6.35 -6.21
CA VAL A 85 -12.38 -6.02 -5.62
C VAL A 85 -11.36 -5.73 -6.71
N TYR A 86 -10.71 -4.56 -6.62
CA TYR A 86 -9.62 -4.12 -7.48
C TYR A 86 -8.37 -3.82 -6.65
N ILE A 87 -7.22 -4.32 -7.10
CA ILE A 87 -5.93 -3.91 -6.54
C ILE A 87 -5.48 -2.66 -7.27
N LEU A 88 -5.28 -1.56 -6.54
CA LEU A 88 -4.93 -0.27 -7.12
C LEU A 88 -3.57 0.17 -6.60
N THR A 89 -2.52 0.05 -7.41
CA THR A 89 -1.14 0.25 -6.95
C THR A 89 -0.31 1.11 -7.89
N ALA A 90 0.51 1.99 -7.32
CA ALA A 90 1.51 2.76 -8.06
C ALA A 90 2.77 1.91 -8.30
N TYR A 91 3.51 2.21 -9.37
CA TYR A 91 4.72 1.45 -9.72
C TYR A 91 5.90 2.32 -10.17
N THR A 92 5.72 3.65 -10.23
CA THR A 92 6.78 4.55 -10.68
C THR A 92 7.53 5.20 -9.54
N PHE A 93 8.85 5.30 -9.71
CA PHE A 93 9.74 6.12 -8.90
C PHE A 93 10.23 7.29 -9.75
N VAL A 94 10.12 8.52 -9.24
CA VAL A 94 10.51 9.72 -9.99
C VAL A 94 12.02 9.76 -10.26
N GLU A 95 12.80 9.11 -9.40
CA GLU A 95 14.25 9.01 -9.44
C GLU A 95 14.77 8.03 -10.51
N ARG A 96 13.95 7.07 -10.97
CA ARG A 96 14.35 6.02 -11.95
C ARG A 96 13.22 5.66 -12.91
N ARG A 97 12.79 6.64 -13.70
CA ARG A 97 11.66 6.50 -14.64
C ARG A 97 11.80 5.34 -15.63
N ASN A 98 13.02 5.10 -16.14
CA ASN A 98 13.27 4.08 -17.16
C ASN A 98 13.33 2.64 -16.60
N SER A 99 13.35 2.48 -15.28
CA SER A 99 13.48 1.17 -14.62
C SER A 99 12.17 0.70 -13.95
N CYS A 100 11.09 1.48 -14.06
CA CYS A 100 9.83 1.19 -13.36
C CYS A 100 9.06 0.00 -13.96
N GLY A 101 9.39 -0.45 -15.17
CA GLY A 101 8.78 -1.63 -15.78
C GLY A 101 8.97 -2.91 -14.96
N ASP A 102 10.15 -3.06 -14.34
CA ASP A 102 10.45 -4.21 -13.49
C ASP A 102 9.63 -4.19 -12.20
N ILE A 103 9.37 -3.01 -11.64
CA ILE A 103 8.50 -2.86 -10.44
C ILE A 103 7.08 -3.33 -10.73
N LEU A 104 6.53 -2.97 -11.91
CA LEU A 104 5.21 -3.45 -12.33
C LEU A 104 5.20 -4.97 -12.43
N LYS A 105 6.21 -5.56 -13.09
CA LYS A 105 6.34 -7.02 -13.21
C LYS A 105 6.40 -7.69 -11.83
N HIS A 106 7.25 -7.20 -10.94
CA HIS A 106 7.38 -7.75 -9.59
C HIS A 106 6.05 -7.69 -8.82
N LYS A 107 5.33 -6.57 -8.90
CA LYS A 107 4.00 -6.42 -8.30
C LYS A 107 3.01 -7.45 -8.81
N TYR A 108 2.93 -7.58 -10.14
CA TYR A 108 2.05 -8.55 -10.79
C TYR A 108 2.36 -9.98 -10.33
N ASP A 109 3.62 -10.41 -10.42
CA ASP A 109 4.02 -11.77 -10.06
C ASP A 109 3.70 -12.10 -8.60
N ARG A 110 3.88 -11.14 -7.68
CA ARG A 110 3.56 -11.33 -6.26
C ARG A 110 2.07 -11.47 -6.00
N LEU A 111 1.23 -10.67 -6.65
CA LEU A 111 -0.22 -10.83 -6.53
C LEU A 111 -0.67 -12.19 -7.04
N ILE A 112 -0.12 -12.67 -8.17
CA ILE A 112 -0.42 -14.01 -8.70
C ILE A 112 -0.02 -15.11 -7.72
N ASN A 113 1.16 -15.00 -7.12
CA ASN A 113 1.70 -16.06 -6.25
C ASN A 113 1.05 -16.07 -4.87
N ASP A 114 0.89 -14.91 -4.24
CA ASP A 114 0.44 -14.81 -2.85
C ASP A 114 -1.08 -14.67 -2.73
N TYR A 115 -1.75 -14.10 -3.74
CA TYR A 115 -3.20 -13.89 -3.75
C TYR A 115 -3.86 -14.57 -4.95
N PRO A 116 -3.70 -15.91 -5.13
CA PRO A 116 -4.13 -16.62 -6.33
C PRO A 116 -5.66 -16.68 -6.54
N PHE A 117 -6.43 -16.19 -5.57
CA PHE A 117 -7.88 -16.06 -5.66
C PHE A 117 -8.35 -14.73 -6.27
N LEU A 118 -7.45 -13.76 -6.46
CA LEU A 118 -7.77 -12.51 -7.15
C LEU A 118 -7.74 -12.71 -8.67
N ASP A 119 -8.67 -12.08 -9.37
CA ASP A 119 -8.66 -12.03 -10.82
C ASP A 119 -7.63 -10.98 -11.31
N PRO A 120 -6.62 -11.37 -12.10
CA PRO A 120 -5.65 -10.42 -12.64
C PRO A 120 -6.25 -9.33 -13.53
N HIS A 121 -7.46 -9.54 -14.06
CA HIS A 121 -8.21 -8.50 -14.77
C HIS A 121 -8.46 -7.26 -13.89
N ASN A 122 -8.50 -7.44 -12.56
CA ASN A 122 -8.77 -6.38 -11.60
C ASN A 122 -7.48 -5.76 -11.00
N PHE A 123 -6.31 -6.05 -11.57
CA PHE A 123 -5.05 -5.40 -11.17
C PHE A 123 -4.87 -4.09 -11.95
N CYS A 124 -4.93 -2.98 -11.23
CA CYS A 124 -4.85 -1.63 -11.79
C CYS A 124 -3.54 -0.94 -11.37
N PHE A 125 -2.63 -0.79 -12.33
CA PHE A 125 -1.35 -0.11 -12.13
C PHE A 125 -1.47 1.38 -12.47
N VAL A 126 -1.68 2.22 -11.45
CA VAL A 126 -1.89 3.67 -11.62
C VAL A 126 -1.13 4.46 -10.55
N ASN A 127 -0.48 5.55 -10.96
CA ASN A 127 0.28 6.39 -10.03
C ASN A 127 -0.59 7.47 -9.37
N ASP A 128 -1.53 8.04 -10.12
CA ASP A 128 -2.53 8.96 -9.58
C ASP A 128 -3.84 8.21 -9.33
N LYS A 129 -4.09 7.83 -8.08
CA LYS A 129 -5.31 7.08 -7.70
C LYS A 129 -6.58 7.96 -7.74
N SER A 130 -6.45 9.29 -7.79
CA SER A 130 -7.61 10.19 -7.81
C SER A 130 -8.45 10.09 -9.09
N VAL A 131 -7.87 9.55 -10.17
CA VAL A 131 -8.57 9.34 -11.45
C VAL A 131 -9.57 8.17 -11.40
N VAL A 132 -9.51 7.35 -10.35
CA VAL A 132 -10.33 6.15 -10.22
C VAL A 132 -11.39 6.35 -9.13
N LYS A 133 -12.66 6.15 -9.50
CA LYS A 133 -13.79 6.25 -8.58
C LYS A 133 -14.15 4.89 -8.00
N SER A 134 -14.33 4.81 -6.68
CA SER A 134 -14.79 3.62 -5.98
C SER A 134 -15.84 3.95 -4.93
N ASP A 135 -16.57 2.92 -4.50
CA ASP A 135 -17.45 3.05 -3.34
C ASP A 135 -16.64 3.00 -2.05
N ILE A 136 -15.62 2.14 -2.01
CA ILE A 136 -14.76 1.91 -0.85
C ILE A 136 -13.29 1.93 -1.29
N MET A 137 -12.41 2.50 -0.47
CA MET A 137 -10.97 2.44 -0.69
C MET A 137 -10.21 2.19 0.61
N ILE A 138 -9.26 1.25 0.56
CA ILE A 138 -8.32 0.91 1.62
C ILE A 138 -6.92 1.28 1.12
N ASP A 139 -6.27 2.25 1.78
CA ASP A 139 -4.96 2.79 1.38
C ASP A 139 -4.25 3.36 2.60
N ASP A 140 -2.92 3.27 2.66
CA ASP A 140 -2.11 3.82 3.76
C ASP A 140 -1.86 5.33 3.60
N ARG A 141 -2.14 5.89 2.42
CA ARG A 141 -1.93 7.31 2.10
C ARG A 141 -3.24 8.05 2.02
N LEU A 142 -3.42 8.98 2.96
CA LEU A 142 -4.60 9.82 3.06
C LEU A 142 -5.04 10.51 1.76
N ARG A 143 -4.09 10.95 0.92
CA ARG A 143 -4.40 11.63 -0.35
C ARG A 143 -5.05 10.71 -1.39
N ASN A 144 -4.76 9.41 -1.35
CA ASN A 144 -5.28 8.44 -2.30
C ASN A 144 -6.78 8.20 -2.08
N LEU A 145 -7.24 8.34 -0.83
CA LEU A 145 -8.63 8.11 -0.42
C LEU A 145 -9.64 9.15 -0.92
N THR A 146 -9.21 10.17 -1.67
CA THR A 146 -10.08 11.30 -2.05
C THR A 146 -11.25 10.92 -2.98
N GLY A 147 -11.10 9.85 -3.77
CA GLY A 147 -12.09 9.40 -4.76
C GLY A 147 -13.16 8.42 -4.26
N ALA A 148 -13.15 8.05 -2.98
CA ALA A 148 -14.04 7.03 -2.41
C ALA A 148 -15.12 7.58 -1.47
N ASN A 149 -16.28 6.92 -1.43
CA ASN A 149 -17.35 7.25 -0.48
C ASN A 149 -16.99 6.81 0.95
N LEU A 150 -16.59 5.55 1.13
CA LEU A 150 -16.02 5.03 2.37
C LEU A 150 -14.49 4.98 2.26
N LYS A 151 -13.82 5.72 3.15
CA LYS A 151 -12.37 5.91 3.15
C LYS A 151 -11.74 5.23 4.36
N LEU A 152 -10.99 4.15 4.12
CA LEU A 152 -10.31 3.38 5.15
C LEU A 152 -8.81 3.65 5.07
N LEU A 153 -8.29 4.47 5.99
CA LEU A 153 -6.86 4.74 6.10
C LEU A 153 -6.19 3.58 6.85
N PHE A 154 -5.46 2.73 6.13
CA PHE A 154 -4.74 1.63 6.74
C PHE A 154 -3.54 2.14 7.54
N SER A 155 -3.41 1.70 8.79
CA SER A 155 -2.35 2.17 9.68
C SER A 155 -0.99 1.66 9.20
N SER A 156 -0.04 2.59 9.00
CA SER A 156 1.33 2.29 8.59
C SER A 156 2.30 3.24 9.30
N PHE A 157 3.60 2.93 9.28
CA PHE A 157 4.63 3.63 10.06
C PHE A 157 4.62 5.16 9.86
N HIS A 158 4.29 5.65 8.66
CA HIS A 158 4.31 7.10 8.33
C HIS A 158 3.01 7.86 8.61
N ASN A 159 1.91 7.18 8.96
CA ASN A 159 0.59 7.83 9.14
C ASN A 159 0.09 7.79 10.59
N GLN A 160 0.99 7.52 11.54
CA GLN A 160 0.65 7.42 12.96
C GLN A 160 0.22 8.75 13.58
N ASN A 161 0.77 9.86 13.09
CA ASN A 161 0.63 11.18 13.74
C ASN A 161 -0.56 12.00 13.24
N TYR A 162 -1.47 11.43 12.46
CA TYR A 162 -2.72 12.12 12.09
C TYR A 162 -3.66 12.20 13.30
N PRO A 163 -4.08 13.41 13.73
CA PRO A 163 -5.07 13.54 14.79
C PRO A 163 -6.46 13.05 14.35
N ASP A 164 -7.22 12.46 15.26
CA ASP A 164 -8.56 11.93 14.97
C ASP A 164 -9.50 12.99 14.37
N TYR A 165 -9.54 14.19 14.97
CA TYR A 165 -10.37 15.31 14.47
C TYR A 165 -10.06 15.69 13.01
N TYR A 166 -8.81 15.50 12.57
CA TYR A 166 -8.38 15.82 11.21
C TYR A 166 -8.86 14.76 10.21
N LEU A 167 -8.85 13.49 10.62
CA LEU A 167 -9.37 12.37 9.80
C LEU A 167 -10.90 12.43 9.72
N GLU A 168 -11.57 12.71 10.84
CA GLU A 168 -13.03 12.88 10.92
C GLU A 168 -13.51 14.00 9.99
N ALA A 169 -12.86 15.16 10.01
CA ALA A 169 -13.19 16.29 9.11
C ALA A 169 -13.06 15.94 7.61
N LYS A 170 -12.33 14.89 7.26
CA LYS A 170 -12.17 14.38 5.89
C LYS A 170 -13.08 13.19 5.56
N GLY A 171 -13.88 12.73 6.53
CA GLY A 171 -14.68 11.52 6.43
C GLY A 171 -13.82 10.26 6.29
N VAL A 172 -12.66 10.23 6.93
CA VAL A 172 -11.70 9.13 6.85
C VAL A 172 -11.72 8.35 8.15
N LYS A 173 -11.88 7.02 8.03
CA LYS A 173 -11.80 6.10 9.17
C LYS A 173 -10.44 5.42 9.15
N LYS A 174 -9.64 5.59 10.20
CA LYS A 174 -8.39 4.84 10.37
C LYS A 174 -8.72 3.39 10.75
N VAL A 175 -7.99 2.44 10.17
CA VAL A 175 -8.07 1.01 10.50
C VAL A 175 -6.67 0.48 10.78
N ASN A 176 -6.51 -0.30 11.84
CA ASN A 176 -5.18 -0.73 12.30
C ASN A 176 -4.68 -2.02 11.66
N ASP A 177 -5.59 -2.85 11.18
CA ASP A 177 -5.29 -4.16 10.62
C ASP A 177 -6.46 -4.68 9.75
N TRP A 178 -6.25 -5.85 9.15
CA TRP A 178 -7.28 -6.52 8.35
C TRP A 178 -8.44 -7.09 9.18
N GLU A 179 -8.26 -7.32 10.49
CA GLU A 179 -9.36 -7.77 11.37
C GLU A 179 -10.40 -6.65 11.54
N GLU A 180 -9.95 -5.39 11.69
CA GLU A 180 -10.82 -4.21 11.70
C GLU A 180 -11.54 -4.00 10.35
N ILE A 181 -10.84 -4.21 9.23
CA ILE A 181 -11.46 -4.17 7.90
C ILE A 181 -12.58 -5.21 7.81
N GLY A 182 -12.31 -6.45 8.23
CA GLY A 182 -13.32 -7.52 8.24
C GLY A 182 -14.54 -7.18 9.09
N LYS A 183 -14.33 -6.58 10.28
CA LYS A 183 -15.43 -6.11 11.14
C LYS A 183 -16.30 -5.05 10.47
N ILE A 184 -15.72 -4.19 9.61
CA ILE A 184 -16.43 -3.10 8.94
C ILE A 184 -17.15 -3.59 7.67
N LEU A 185 -16.53 -4.49 6.89
CA LEU A 185 -16.98 -4.82 5.54
C LEU A 185 -17.67 -6.19 5.42
N ILE A 186 -17.36 -7.15 6.29
CA ILE A 186 -17.93 -8.51 6.19
C ILE A 186 -19.19 -8.63 7.06
N LYS A 187 -19.17 -8.08 8.27
CA LYS A 187 -20.29 -8.19 9.20
C LYS A 187 -21.39 -7.18 8.85
N LYS A 188 -22.58 -7.71 8.52
CA LYS A 188 -23.87 -7.02 8.58
C LYS A 188 -24.63 -7.48 9.82
#